data_AF-A0A0C1IKH6-F1
#
_entry.id   AF-A0A0C1IKH6-F1
#
_cell.length_a   1.000
_cell.length_b   1.000
_cell.length_c   1.000
_cell.angle_alpha   90.00
_cell.angle_beta   90.00
_cell.angle_gamma   90.00
#
_symmetry.space_group_name_H-M   'P 1'
#
loop_
_entity.id
_entity.type
_entity.pdbx_description
1 polymer ?
#
loop_
_entity_poly.entity_id
_entity_poly.type
_entity_poly.pdbx_seq_one_letter_code
_entity_poly.pdbx_strand_id
1 'polypeptide(L)'
;MFIGHFAAAFAAKKIESKPGLGTYFLAAQWLDLIWPLLLLTGLEKVELATNPNSPIPLSFTHYPISHSLLAVAGWALLFAVVSYLFNKNLKVAVLLAALVISHWVLDWFVHIPDLPLIPGSDYKTGLGLWHQKWLVLSIELIFFGVGVLLYTRASRAINKTGAIAFYSLVIFLVLVHLLNIFGPPPTDVQPIAIVGLSQWLLVAWAYWADRNRKAI
;
A
#
# COMPACT_ATOMS: atom_id res chain seq x y z
N MET A 1 -3.33 -0.89 6.66
CA MET A 1 -3.16 -2.31 6.25
C MET A 1 -1.76 -2.43 5.62
N PHE A 2 -1.14 -3.59 5.37
CA PHE A 2 0.17 -3.61 4.66
C PHE A 2 0.10 -4.41 3.36
N ILE A 3 0.07 -5.73 3.48
CA ILE A 3 0.26 -6.61 2.33
C ILE A 3 -0.99 -6.63 1.43
N GLY A 4 -2.16 -6.29 1.99
CA GLY A 4 -3.40 -6.19 1.24
C GLY A 4 -3.42 -5.09 0.17
N HIS A 5 -2.67 -3.99 0.34
CA HIS A 5 -2.59 -2.94 -0.67
C HIS A 5 -1.83 -3.43 -1.91
N PHE A 6 -0.75 -4.19 -1.70
CA PHE A 6 -0.03 -4.87 -2.79
C PHE A 6 -0.91 -5.91 -3.50
N ALA A 7 -1.84 -6.55 -2.78
CA ALA A 7 -2.82 -7.46 -3.36
C ALA A 7 -3.70 -6.79 -4.43
N ALA A 8 -4.20 -5.58 -4.13
CA ALA A 8 -4.97 -4.79 -5.08
C ALA A 8 -4.17 -4.46 -6.35
N ALA A 9 -2.89 -4.09 -6.18
CA ALA A 9 -1.99 -3.82 -7.30
C ALA A 9 -1.71 -5.07 -8.16
N PHE A 10 -1.56 -6.25 -7.54
CA PHE A 10 -1.44 -7.52 -8.27
C PHE A 10 -2.70 -7.85 -9.06
N ALA A 11 -3.88 -7.65 -8.45
CA ALA A 11 -5.17 -7.88 -9.11
C ALA A 11 -5.39 -6.96 -10.32
N ALA A 12 -4.93 -5.70 -10.25
CA ALA A 12 -5.04 -4.72 -11.33
C ALA A 12 -4.40 -5.20 -12.64
N LYS A 13 -3.32 -5.99 -12.57
CA LYS A 13 -2.67 -6.57 -13.76
C LYS A 13 -3.59 -7.48 -14.58
N LYS A 14 -4.56 -8.14 -13.93
CA LYS A 14 -5.56 -8.97 -14.62
C LYS A 14 -6.62 -8.13 -15.33
N ILE A 15 -6.93 -6.94 -14.80
CA ILE A 15 -7.93 -6.03 -15.38
C ILE A 15 -7.35 -5.32 -16.61
N GLU A 16 -6.11 -4.85 -16.49
CA GLU A 16 -5.38 -4.15 -17.55
C GLU A 16 -3.90 -4.49 -17.46
N SER A 17 -3.37 -5.16 -18.48
CA SER A 17 -2.02 -5.73 -18.44
C SER A 17 -0.94 -4.78 -18.95
N LYS A 18 -1.34 -3.68 -19.60
CA LYS A 18 -0.43 -2.73 -20.25
C LYS A 18 0.49 -1.99 -19.26
N PRO A 19 0.01 -1.42 -18.13
CA PRO A 19 0.90 -0.84 -17.12
C PRO A 19 1.78 -1.91 -16.45
N GLY A 20 3.02 -1.51 -16.13
CA GLY A 20 3.92 -2.35 -15.36
C GLY A 20 3.42 -2.56 -13.93
N LEU A 21 3.75 -3.69 -13.30
CA LEU A 21 3.41 -3.94 -11.89
C LEU A 21 3.94 -2.83 -10.97
N GLY A 22 5.12 -2.28 -11.25
CA GLY A 22 5.67 -1.15 -10.51
C GLY A 22 4.76 0.08 -10.52
N THR A 23 4.07 0.37 -11.63
CA THR A 23 3.10 1.47 -11.70
C THR A 23 1.88 1.20 -10.81
N TYR A 24 1.43 -0.06 -10.75
CA TYR A 24 0.34 -0.44 -9.86
C TYR A 24 0.75 -0.41 -8.38
N PHE A 25 1.98 -0.83 -8.06
CA PHE A 25 2.53 -0.70 -6.72
C PHE A 25 2.64 0.78 -6.32
N LEU A 26 3.16 1.63 -7.20
CA LEU A 26 3.25 3.07 -6.97
C LEU A 26 1.90 3.69 -6.63
N ALA A 27 0.84 3.36 -7.39
CA ALA A 27 -0.50 3.89 -7.14
C ALA A 27 -1.10 3.34 -5.83
N ALA A 28 -1.04 2.01 -5.64
CA ALA A 28 -1.63 1.36 -4.46
C ALA A 28 -0.90 1.69 -3.15
N GLN A 29 0.37 2.09 -3.22
CA GLN A 29 1.20 2.45 -2.06
C GLN A 29 1.43 3.96 -1.96
N TRP A 30 0.81 4.78 -2.81
CA TRP A 30 1.18 6.19 -2.92
C TRP A 30 1.17 6.92 -1.56
N LEU A 31 0.15 6.65 -0.75
CA LEU A 31 -0.06 7.26 0.56
C LEU A 31 1.09 6.85 1.51
N ASP A 32 1.39 5.55 1.60
CA ASP A 32 2.51 4.99 2.36
C ASP A 32 3.89 5.43 1.85
N LEU A 33 4.03 5.74 0.55
CA LEU A 33 5.31 6.18 -0.02
C LEU A 33 5.62 7.63 0.32
N ILE A 34 4.59 8.48 0.44
CA ILE A 34 4.76 9.90 0.77
C ILE A 34 4.71 10.15 2.28
N TRP A 35 3.98 9.34 3.06
CA TRP A 35 3.82 9.52 4.51
C TRP A 35 5.16 9.62 5.25
N PRO A 36 6.17 8.76 4.99
CA PRO A 36 7.48 8.90 5.64
C PRO A 36 8.19 10.23 5.36
N LEU A 37 8.03 10.80 4.16
CA LEU A 37 8.57 12.13 3.84
C LEU A 37 7.85 13.23 4.63
N LEU A 38 6.54 13.08 4.81
CA LEU A 38 5.72 14.00 5.58
C LEU A 38 6.00 13.93 7.08
N LEU A 39 6.33 12.75 7.60
CA LEU A 39 6.84 12.57 8.96
C LEU A 39 8.19 13.28 9.16
N LEU A 40 9.14 13.08 8.24
CA LEU A 40 10.48 13.68 8.34
C LEU A 40 10.45 15.22 8.23
N THR A 41 9.47 15.78 7.52
CA THR A 41 9.27 17.24 7.41
C THR A 41 8.42 17.81 8.54
N GLY A 42 7.83 16.95 9.40
CA GLY A 42 6.94 17.35 10.49
C GLY A 42 5.56 17.84 10.05
N LEU A 43 5.24 17.72 8.76
CA LEU A 43 3.91 18.04 8.21
C LEU A 43 2.85 17.04 8.67
N GLU A 44 3.28 15.80 8.95
CA GLU A 44 2.46 14.77 9.57
C GLU A 44 3.17 14.19 10.79
N LYS A 45 2.40 13.63 11.72
CA LYS A 45 2.83 13.22 13.05
C LYS A 45 2.19 11.89 13.42
N VAL A 46 3.03 11.05 14.01
CA VAL A 46 2.67 9.79 14.65
C VAL A 46 3.42 9.71 15.96
N GLU A 47 2.79 9.10 16.95
CA GLU A 47 3.37 8.86 18.27
C GLU A 47 3.35 7.37 18.57
N LEU A 48 4.17 6.92 19.51
CA LEU A 48 4.06 5.56 20.02
C LEU A 48 2.81 5.45 20.90
N ALA A 49 2.12 4.32 20.83
CA ALA A 49 0.98 4.06 21.68
C ALA A 49 1.40 4.12 23.16
N THR A 50 0.59 4.79 23.98
CA THR A 50 0.87 4.94 25.42
C THR A 50 0.80 3.63 26.19
N ASN A 51 0.06 2.64 25.67
CA ASN A 51 -0.02 1.30 26.22
C ASN A 51 1.00 0.37 25.53
N PRO A 52 2.05 -0.11 26.22
CA PRO A 52 3.06 -1.00 25.65
C PRO A 52 2.51 -2.35 25.15
N ASN A 53 1.35 -2.77 25.66
CA ASN A 53 0.68 -4.02 25.28
C ASN A 53 -0.41 -3.80 24.21
N SER A 54 -0.53 -2.59 23.65
CA SER A 54 -1.50 -2.31 22.60
C SER A 54 -1.22 -3.19 21.37
N PRO A 55 -2.23 -3.85 20.79
CA PRO A 55 -2.07 -4.54 19.50
C PRO A 55 -1.74 -3.57 18.35
N ILE A 56 -1.94 -2.27 18.58
CA ILE A 56 -1.64 -1.18 17.65
C ILE A 56 -0.57 -0.31 18.32
N PRO A 57 0.70 -0.43 17.91
CA PRO A 57 1.81 0.23 18.60
C PRO A 57 1.97 1.72 18.23
N LEU A 58 1.19 2.21 17.27
CA LEU A 58 1.26 3.58 16.76
C LEU A 58 -0.05 4.34 17.03
N SER A 59 0.09 5.60 17.41
CA SER A 59 -0.99 6.56 17.52
C SER A 59 -0.86 7.59 16.40
N PHE A 60 -1.77 7.55 15.42
CA PHE A 60 -1.76 8.47 14.29
C PHE A 60 -2.41 9.81 14.65
N THR A 61 -1.62 10.71 15.22
CA THR A 61 -2.13 11.97 15.79
C THR A 61 -2.52 12.99 14.72
N HIS A 62 -1.71 13.16 13.67
CA HIS A 62 -1.96 14.13 12.60
C HIS A 62 -1.40 13.68 11.25
N TYR A 63 -2.25 13.22 10.32
CA TYR A 63 -1.81 12.74 9.01
C TYR A 63 -2.83 13.01 7.87
N PRO A 64 -3.28 14.27 7.71
CA PRO A 64 -4.34 14.61 6.76
C PRO A 64 -3.90 14.74 5.30
N ILE A 65 -2.61 14.92 5.01
CA ILE A 65 -2.09 15.16 3.66
C ILE A 65 -1.97 13.83 2.90
N SER A 66 -1.51 12.78 3.56
CA SER A 66 -1.38 11.45 2.97
C SER A 66 -2.70 10.67 3.02
N HIS A 67 -3.40 10.66 4.16
CA HIS A 67 -4.48 9.70 4.41
C HIS A 67 -5.85 10.32 4.73
N SER A 68 -6.06 11.64 4.56
CA SER A 68 -7.45 12.12 4.61
C SER A 68 -8.21 11.69 3.34
N LEU A 69 -9.49 11.31 3.47
CA LEU A 69 -10.29 10.90 2.31
C LEU A 69 -10.29 11.98 1.19
N LEU A 70 -10.38 13.26 1.56
CA LEU A 70 -10.30 14.37 0.60
C LEU A 70 -8.92 14.46 -0.08
N ALA A 71 -7.81 14.33 0.67
CA ALA A 71 -6.48 14.34 0.07
C ALA A 71 -6.27 13.13 -0.84
N VAL A 72 -6.73 11.94 -0.43
CA VAL A 72 -6.69 10.71 -1.24
C VAL A 72 -7.48 10.88 -2.54
N ALA A 73 -8.64 11.54 -2.52
CA ALA A 73 -9.37 11.89 -3.75
C ALA A 73 -8.55 12.82 -4.67
N GLY A 74 -7.83 13.79 -4.09
CA GLY A 74 -6.89 14.65 -4.82
C GLY A 74 -5.73 13.87 -5.45
N TRP A 75 -5.11 12.95 -4.71
CA TRP A 75 -4.06 12.07 -5.22
C TRP A 75 -4.58 11.13 -6.32
N ALA A 76 -5.78 10.57 -6.14
CA ALA A 76 -6.40 9.71 -7.15
C ALA A 76 -6.67 10.49 -8.46
N LEU A 77 -7.15 11.73 -8.36
CA LEU A 77 -7.31 12.62 -9.50
C LEU A 77 -5.97 12.93 -10.18
N LEU A 78 -4.92 13.20 -9.40
CA LEU A 78 -3.57 13.42 -9.93
C LEU A 78 -3.10 12.21 -10.76
N PHE A 79 -3.21 10.99 -10.21
CA PHE A 79 -2.84 9.76 -10.93
C PHE A 79 -3.67 9.56 -12.20
N ALA A 80 -4.98 9.82 -12.14
CA ALA A 80 -5.86 9.72 -13.31
C ALA A 80 -5.43 10.68 -14.42
N VAL A 81 -5.25 11.97 -14.09
CA VAL A 81 -4.89 13.02 -15.04
C VAL A 81 -3.51 12.77 -15.64
N VAL A 82 -2.50 12.55 -14.79
CA VAL A 82 -1.12 12.31 -15.24
C VAL A 82 -1.09 11.08 -16.16
N SER A 83 -1.69 9.97 -15.73
CA SER A 83 -1.77 8.76 -16.54
C SER A 83 -2.42 9.01 -17.89
N TYR A 84 -3.61 9.64 -17.90
CA TYR A 84 -4.34 9.92 -19.13
C TYR A 84 -3.55 10.84 -20.07
N LEU A 85 -2.84 11.84 -19.55
CA LEU A 85 -2.04 12.75 -20.37
C LEU A 85 -0.92 12.02 -21.12
N PHE A 86 -0.27 11.04 -20.49
CA PHE A 86 0.84 10.27 -21.07
C PHE A 86 0.38 9.14 -22.01
N ASN A 87 -0.67 8.40 -21.66
CA ASN A 87 -1.06 7.19 -22.39
C ASN A 87 -2.37 7.29 -23.17
N LYS A 88 -3.13 8.38 -22.99
CA LYS A 88 -4.46 8.63 -23.58
C LYS A 88 -5.45 7.47 -23.38
N ASN A 89 -5.27 6.70 -22.31
CA ASN A 89 -6.06 5.52 -21.99
C ASN A 89 -6.86 5.75 -20.70
N LEU A 90 -8.15 6.04 -20.86
CA LEU A 90 -9.06 6.31 -19.75
C LEU A 90 -9.19 5.11 -18.80
N LYS A 91 -9.18 3.88 -19.32
CA LYS A 91 -9.28 2.67 -18.50
C LYS A 91 -8.09 2.55 -17.54
N VAL A 92 -6.87 2.81 -18.02
CA VAL A 92 -5.66 2.83 -17.17
C VAL A 92 -5.74 3.96 -16.15
N ALA A 93 -6.14 5.16 -16.58
CA ALA A 93 -6.28 6.32 -15.69
C ALA A 93 -7.25 6.05 -14.53
N VAL A 94 -8.45 5.53 -14.83
CA VAL A 94 -9.46 5.16 -13.82
C VAL A 94 -8.95 4.05 -12.90
N LEU A 95 -8.25 3.05 -13.45
CA LEU A 95 -7.73 1.95 -12.64
C LEU A 95 -6.64 2.41 -11.65
N LEU A 96 -5.76 3.32 -12.05
CA LEU A 96 -4.76 3.89 -11.12
C LEU A 96 -5.42 4.75 -10.04
N ALA A 97 -6.42 5.56 -10.40
CA ALA A 97 -7.20 6.32 -9.43
C ALA A 97 -7.90 5.40 -8.41
N ALA A 98 -8.50 4.31 -8.91
CA ALA A 98 -9.17 3.32 -8.08
C ALA A 98 -8.19 2.62 -7.13
N LEU A 99 -6.95 2.36 -7.53
CA LEU A 99 -5.93 1.81 -6.64
C LEU A 99 -5.57 2.78 -5.51
N VAL A 100 -5.40 4.07 -5.81
CA VAL A 100 -5.14 5.10 -4.78
C VAL A 100 -6.30 5.17 -3.78
N ILE A 101 -7.54 5.21 -4.26
CA ILE A 101 -8.74 5.22 -3.39
C ILE A 101 -8.87 3.92 -2.59
N SER A 102 -8.55 2.77 -3.21
CA SER A 102 -8.63 1.47 -2.55
C SER A 102 -7.74 1.40 -1.32
N HIS A 103 -6.64 2.17 -1.29
CA HIS A 103 -5.78 2.24 -0.11
C HIS A 103 -6.57 2.71 1.11
N TRP A 104 -7.17 3.90 1.02
CA TRP A 104 -7.97 4.46 2.12
C TRP A 104 -9.16 3.57 2.50
N VAL A 105 -9.85 2.98 1.52
CA VAL A 105 -10.99 2.09 1.79
C VAL A 105 -10.57 0.84 2.54
N LEU A 106 -9.44 0.24 2.17
CA LEU A 106 -8.94 -0.95 2.86
C LEU A 106 -8.41 -0.60 4.26
N ASP A 107 -7.81 0.58 4.41
CA ASP A 107 -7.44 1.11 5.71
C ASP A 107 -8.65 1.34 6.61
N TRP A 108 -9.75 1.86 6.07
CA TRP A 108 -10.98 2.11 6.81
C TRP A 108 -11.51 0.86 7.53
N PHE A 109 -11.33 -0.33 6.95
CA PHE A 109 -11.69 -1.58 7.63
C PHE A 109 -10.78 -1.89 8.83
N VAL A 110 -9.47 -1.61 8.73
CA VAL A 110 -8.49 -2.10 9.71
C VAL A 110 -8.14 -1.09 10.78
N HIS A 111 -8.06 0.19 10.42
CA HIS A 111 -7.75 1.28 11.33
C HIS A 111 -8.82 1.42 12.40
N ILE A 112 -8.39 1.77 13.61
CA ILE A 112 -9.28 2.32 14.63
C ILE A 112 -9.88 3.64 14.13
N PRO A 113 -10.80 4.31 14.86
CA PRO A 113 -11.34 5.62 14.46
C PRO A 113 -10.30 6.76 14.45
N ASP A 114 -9.25 6.62 13.63
CA ASP A 114 -8.14 7.55 13.49
C ASP A 114 -7.96 8.07 12.04
N LEU A 115 -8.64 7.51 11.03
CA LEU A 115 -8.51 7.96 9.63
C LEU A 115 -9.24 9.28 9.41
N PRO A 116 -8.55 10.35 9.00
CA PRO A 116 -9.18 11.64 8.74
C PRO A 116 -10.11 11.56 7.52
N LEU A 117 -11.25 12.26 7.59
CA LEU A 117 -12.08 12.46 6.39
C LEU A 117 -11.62 13.67 5.58
N ILE A 118 -11.36 14.79 6.27
CA ILE A 118 -11.03 16.07 5.65
C ILE A 118 -9.85 16.70 6.41
N PRO A 119 -8.86 17.32 5.73
CA PRO A 119 -7.79 18.06 6.40
C PRO A 119 -8.32 19.15 7.34
N GLY A 120 -7.77 19.22 8.55
CA GLY A 120 -8.16 20.21 9.56
C GLY A 120 -9.47 19.91 10.31
N SER A 121 -10.12 18.77 10.01
CA SER A 121 -11.30 18.30 10.72
C SER A 121 -10.94 17.30 11.82
N ASP A 122 -11.69 17.31 12.92
CA ASP A 122 -11.61 16.29 13.98
C ASP A 122 -12.39 15.01 13.65
N TYR A 123 -13.18 15.01 12.57
CA TYR A 123 -13.92 13.82 12.14
C TYR A 123 -12.98 12.75 11.59
N LYS A 124 -12.76 11.71 12.40
CA LYS A 124 -11.99 10.51 12.08
C LYS A 124 -12.89 9.27 12.07
N THR A 125 -12.53 8.27 11.27
CA THR A 125 -13.30 7.04 11.10
C THR A 125 -12.40 5.82 11.03
N GLY A 126 -12.97 4.62 11.20
CA GLY A 126 -12.31 3.34 11.06
C GLY A 126 -13.08 2.26 11.82
N LEU A 127 -13.06 1.02 11.34
CA LEU A 127 -13.82 -0.10 11.92
C LEU A 127 -13.05 -0.87 13.00
N GLY A 128 -11.74 -0.68 13.10
CA GLY A 128 -10.90 -1.20 14.17
C GLY A 128 -10.57 -2.68 14.09
N LEU A 129 -10.55 -3.30 12.90
CA LEU A 129 -10.20 -4.74 12.79
C LEU A 129 -8.78 -5.06 13.28
N TRP A 130 -7.88 -4.09 13.41
CA TRP A 130 -6.57 -4.28 14.04
C TRP A 130 -6.64 -4.73 15.51
N HIS A 131 -7.76 -4.55 16.21
CA HIS A 131 -7.96 -5.17 17.53
C HIS A 131 -7.97 -6.72 17.46
N GLN A 132 -8.28 -7.29 16.29
CA GLN A 132 -8.39 -8.73 16.06
C GLN A 132 -7.20 -9.23 15.21
N LYS A 133 -6.02 -9.32 15.82
CA LYS A 133 -4.75 -9.69 15.17
C LYS A 133 -4.86 -10.88 14.20
N TRP A 134 -5.44 -11.99 14.64
CA TRP A 134 -5.53 -13.22 13.84
C TRP A 134 -6.53 -13.11 12.68
N LEU A 135 -7.60 -12.35 12.88
CA LEU A 135 -8.60 -12.09 11.84
C LEU A 135 -7.98 -11.25 10.72
N VAL A 136 -7.36 -10.12 11.08
CA VAL A 136 -6.74 -9.23 10.08
C VAL A 136 -5.58 -9.91 9.35
N LEU A 137 -4.74 -10.67 10.06
CA LEU A 137 -3.68 -11.47 9.43
C LEU A 137 -4.24 -12.46 8.41
N SER A 138 -5.31 -13.17 8.76
CA SER A 138 -5.94 -14.15 7.86
C SER A 138 -6.52 -13.47 6.62
N ILE A 139 -7.24 -12.35 6.81
CA ILE A 139 -7.84 -11.59 5.71
C ILE A 139 -6.74 -11.06 4.79
N GLU A 140 -5.70 -10.41 5.33
CA GLU A 140 -4.63 -9.83 4.53
C GLU A 140 -3.85 -10.89 3.73
N LEU A 141 -3.54 -12.04 4.34
CA LEU A 141 -2.85 -13.14 3.65
C LEU A 141 -3.71 -13.79 2.56
N ILE A 142 -5.01 -14.02 2.81
CA ILE A 142 -5.93 -14.55 1.80
C ILE A 142 -6.05 -13.57 0.64
N PHE A 143 -6.27 -12.28 0.95
CA PHE A 143 -6.42 -11.25 -0.06
C PHE A 143 -5.16 -11.12 -0.91
N PHE A 144 -3.98 -11.13 -0.27
CA PHE A 144 -2.69 -11.16 -0.96
C PHE A 144 -2.49 -12.39 -1.83
N GLY A 145 -2.77 -13.59 -1.31
CA GLY A 145 -2.68 -14.83 -2.08
C GLY A 145 -3.56 -14.82 -3.32
N VAL A 146 -4.79 -14.28 -3.21
CA VAL A 146 -5.69 -14.07 -4.35
C VAL A 146 -5.09 -13.07 -5.34
N GLY A 147 -4.54 -11.95 -4.88
CA GLY A 147 -3.85 -10.98 -5.75
C GLY A 147 -2.72 -11.63 -6.55
N VAL A 148 -1.82 -12.35 -5.88
CA VAL A 148 -0.71 -13.10 -6.49
C VAL A 148 -1.21 -14.13 -7.50
N LEU A 149 -2.28 -14.87 -7.18
CA LEU A 149 -2.92 -15.81 -8.10
C LEU A 149 -3.47 -15.12 -9.36
N LEU A 150 -4.14 -13.98 -9.20
CA LEU A 150 -4.67 -13.21 -10.35
C LEU A 150 -3.52 -12.69 -11.23
N TYR A 151 -2.44 -12.19 -10.63
CA TYR A 151 -1.27 -11.71 -11.36
C TYR A 151 -0.56 -12.82 -12.14
N THR A 152 -0.37 -13.98 -11.53
CA THR A 152 0.26 -15.16 -12.16
C THR A 152 -0.60 -15.79 -13.24
N ARG A 153 -1.93 -15.64 -13.17
CA ARG A 153 -2.85 -16.01 -14.26
C ARG A 153 -2.90 -14.99 -15.40
N ALA A 154 -2.53 -13.73 -15.14
CA ALA A 154 -2.50 -12.67 -16.13
C ALA A 154 -1.12 -12.48 -16.78
N SER A 155 -0.06 -13.04 -16.20
CA SER A 155 1.32 -12.87 -16.69
C SER A 155 2.16 -14.12 -16.49
N ARG A 156 3.10 -14.36 -17.41
CA ARG A 156 4.12 -15.42 -17.30
C ARG A 156 5.53 -14.88 -17.40
N ALA A 157 6.46 -15.52 -16.70
CA ALA A 157 7.88 -15.21 -16.82
C ALA A 157 8.40 -15.51 -18.22
N ILE A 158 9.23 -14.62 -18.76
CA ILE A 158 9.89 -14.79 -20.06
C ILE A 158 11.24 -15.49 -19.88
N ASN A 159 11.86 -15.36 -18.71
CA ASN A 159 13.17 -15.91 -18.38
C ASN A 159 13.23 -16.31 -16.89
N LYS A 160 14.33 -16.96 -16.47
CA LYS A 160 14.55 -17.35 -15.07
C LYS A 160 14.54 -16.14 -14.14
N THR A 161 15.10 -15.01 -14.57
CA THR A 161 15.12 -13.76 -13.81
C THR A 161 13.72 -13.29 -13.45
N GLY A 162 12.74 -13.36 -14.36
CA GLY A 162 11.36 -12.95 -14.11
C GLY A 162 10.59 -13.87 -13.17
N ALA A 163 10.97 -15.15 -13.10
CA ALA A 163 10.45 -16.06 -12.08
C ALA A 163 11.07 -15.73 -10.71
N ILE A 164 12.40 -15.67 -10.64
CA ILE A 164 13.13 -15.41 -9.41
C ILE A 164 12.72 -14.05 -8.82
N ALA A 165 12.81 -12.97 -9.58
CA ALA A 165 12.50 -11.61 -9.16
C ALA A 165 11.07 -11.48 -8.60
N PHE A 166 10.11 -12.16 -9.22
CA PHE A 166 8.72 -12.12 -8.78
C PHE A 166 8.49 -12.93 -7.50
N TYR A 167 8.92 -14.18 -7.46
CA TYR A 167 8.69 -15.03 -6.28
C TYR A 167 9.51 -14.55 -5.07
N SER A 168 10.71 -14.02 -5.28
CA SER A 168 11.48 -13.40 -4.20
C SER A 168 10.82 -12.13 -3.67
N LEU A 169 10.22 -11.29 -4.54
CA LEU A 169 9.41 -10.15 -4.10
C LEU A 169 8.20 -10.60 -3.27
N VAL A 170 7.46 -11.63 -3.72
CA VAL A 170 6.30 -12.17 -3.00
C VAL A 170 6.71 -12.70 -1.63
N ILE A 171 7.77 -13.51 -1.55
CA ILE A 171 8.30 -14.04 -0.29
C ILE A 171 8.74 -12.89 0.62
N PHE A 172 9.46 -11.89 0.07
CA PHE A 172 9.93 -10.74 0.83
C PHE A 172 8.77 -9.95 1.44
N LEU A 173 7.70 -9.68 0.67
CA LEU A 173 6.51 -8.99 1.17
C LEU A 173 5.82 -9.76 2.31
N VAL A 174 5.72 -11.08 2.20
CA VAL A 174 5.19 -11.93 3.28
C VAL A 174 6.08 -11.86 4.52
N LEU A 175 7.40 -11.96 4.36
CA LEU A 175 8.34 -11.85 5.47
C LEU A 175 8.23 -10.49 6.17
N VAL A 176 8.21 -9.39 5.43
CA VAL A 176 8.03 -8.04 5.99
C VAL A 176 6.70 -7.92 6.71
N HIS A 177 5.61 -8.48 6.15
CA HIS A 177 4.31 -8.46 6.80
C HIS A 177 4.30 -9.23 8.14
N LEU A 178 4.92 -10.40 8.18
CA LEU A 178 5.07 -11.16 9.42
C LEU A 178 5.94 -10.43 10.44
N LEU A 179 7.03 -9.80 10.00
CA LEU A 179 7.87 -8.97 10.87
C LEU A 179 7.11 -7.75 11.41
N ASN A 180 6.24 -7.14 10.62
CA ASN A 180 5.39 -6.02 11.07
C ASN A 180 4.38 -6.46 12.15
N ILE A 181 3.91 -7.72 12.10
CA ILE A 181 2.87 -8.26 12.99
C ILE A 181 3.45 -8.92 14.26
N PHE A 182 4.63 -9.54 14.16
CA PHE A 182 5.26 -10.31 15.24
C PHE A 182 6.57 -9.71 15.75
N GLY A 183 7.12 -8.73 15.04
CA GLY A 183 8.31 -8.01 15.48
C GLY A 183 8.03 -7.17 16.73
N PRO A 184 9.10 -6.75 17.44
CA PRO A 184 8.96 -5.85 18.56
C PRO A 184 8.37 -4.51 18.09
N PRO A 185 7.55 -3.84 18.91
CA PRO A 185 7.08 -2.50 18.59
C PRO A 185 8.27 -1.54 18.44
N PRO A 186 8.16 -0.52 17.59
CA PRO A 186 9.21 0.48 17.45
C PRO A 186 9.46 1.21 18.76
N THR A 187 10.73 1.47 19.09
CA THR A 187 11.13 2.22 20.29
C THR A 187 11.22 3.72 20.03
N ASP A 188 11.18 4.14 18.77
CA ASP A 188 11.26 5.53 18.34
C ASP A 188 10.47 5.70 17.02
N VAL A 189 9.97 6.91 16.76
CA VAL A 189 9.24 7.27 15.55
C VAL A 189 10.18 7.47 14.35
N GLN A 190 11.39 7.98 14.56
CA GLN A 190 12.32 8.31 13.48
C GLN A 190 12.70 7.09 12.62
N PRO A 191 13.01 5.90 13.18
CA PRO A 191 13.26 4.69 12.40
C PRO A 191 12.08 4.27 11.52
N ILE A 192 10.84 4.53 11.95
CA ILE A 192 9.63 4.21 11.17
C ILE A 192 9.66 4.99 9.85
N ALA A 193 9.94 6.29 9.90
CA ALA A 193 10.02 7.13 8.72
C ALA A 193 11.19 6.72 7.80
N ILE A 194 12.37 6.46 8.36
CA ILE A 194 13.55 6.06 7.57
C ILE A 194 13.31 4.72 6.87
N VAL A 195 12.79 3.72 7.59
CA VAL A 195 12.48 2.40 7.02
C VAL A 195 11.32 2.48 6.03
N GLY A 196 10.31 3.32 6.29
CA GLY A 196 9.20 3.56 5.36
C GLY A 196 9.67 4.00 3.98
N LEU A 197 10.72 4.83 3.89
CA LEU A 197 11.32 5.23 2.60
C LEU A 197 11.85 4.04 1.79
N SER A 198 12.17 2.90 2.43
CA SER A 198 12.59 1.70 1.70
C SER A 198 11.46 1.07 0.87
N GLN A 199 10.19 1.43 1.08
CA GLN A 199 9.08 0.98 0.24
C GLN A 199 9.22 1.41 -1.24
N TRP A 200 9.95 2.49 -1.52
CA TRP A 200 10.29 2.87 -2.90
C TRP A 200 11.11 1.78 -3.62
N LEU A 201 11.91 1.01 -2.88
CA LEU A 201 12.64 -0.14 -3.44
C LEU A 201 11.69 -1.27 -3.85
N LEU A 202 10.54 -1.44 -3.17
CA LEU A 202 9.51 -2.42 -3.55
C LEU A 202 8.87 -2.06 -4.90
N VAL A 203 8.66 -0.76 -5.15
CA VAL A 203 8.18 -0.25 -6.45
C VAL A 203 9.20 -0.55 -7.55
N ALA A 204 10.49 -0.24 -7.30
CA ALA A 204 11.57 -0.54 -8.24
C ALA A 204 11.71 -2.05 -8.50
N TRP A 205 11.59 -2.88 -7.46
CA TRP A 205 11.60 -4.34 -7.57
C TRP A 205 10.41 -4.84 -8.39
N ALA A 206 9.21 -4.30 -8.19
CA ALA A 206 8.04 -4.63 -9.00
C ALA A 206 8.24 -4.29 -10.49
N TYR A 207 8.86 -3.15 -10.82
CA TYR A 207 9.27 -2.87 -12.20
C TYR A 207 10.28 -3.89 -12.74
N TRP A 208 11.28 -4.27 -11.93
CA TRP A 208 12.28 -5.28 -12.31
C TRP A 208 11.67 -6.67 -12.52
N ALA A 209 10.71 -7.07 -11.68
CA ALA A 209 10.02 -8.34 -11.80
C ALA A 209 9.15 -8.36 -13.07
N ASP A 210 8.33 -7.34 -13.29
CA ASP A 210 7.36 -7.33 -14.39
C ASP A 210 8.00 -7.07 -15.76
N ARG A 211 9.11 -6.31 -15.86
CA ARG A 211 9.83 -6.17 -17.14
C ARG A 211 10.36 -7.50 -17.70
N ASN A 212 10.48 -8.52 -16.85
CA ASN A 212 10.90 -9.88 -17.22
C ASN A 212 9.71 -10.85 -17.36
N ARG A 213 8.49 -10.32 -17.40
CA ARG A 213 7.24 -11.06 -17.56
C ARG A 213 6.44 -10.47 -18.72
N LYS A 214 5.58 -11.28 -19.33
CA LYS A 214 4.64 -10.83 -20.36
C LYS A 214 3.22 -11.21 -19.97
N ALA A 215 2.26 -10.41 -20.41
CA ALA A 215 0.85 -10.75 -20.34
C ALA A 215 0.59 -12.09 -21.07
N ILE A 216 -0.38 -12.84 -20.57
CA ILE A 216 -0.87 -14.08 -21.20
C ILE A 216 -2.01 -13.72 -22.16
#